data_AF-A0A928TAD8-F1
#
_entry.id   AF-A0A928TAD8-F1
#
_cell.length_a   1.000
_cell.length_b   1.000
_cell.length_c   1.000
_cell.angle_alpha   90.00
_cell.angle_beta   90.00
_cell.angle_gamma   90.00
#
_symmetry.space_group_name_H-M   'P 1'
#
loop_
_entity.id
_entity.type
_entity.pdbx_description
1 polymer ?
#
loop_
_entity_poly.entity_id
_entity_poly.type
_entity_poly.pdbx_seq_one_letter_code
_entity_poly.pdbx_strand_id
1 'polypeptide(L)'
;MNSTPTTGRTVLYVLSETDCAAIRYQRERRKAAGLMDAHDGLGNPVQPGDIVPAIIVRVWNEESGLMNGQAILDGPDSLWLMSRHRDDSKAPHTWHWPARS
;
A
#
# COMPACT_ATOMS: atom_id res chain seq x y z
N MET A 1 -13.37 19.91 4.00
CA MET A 1 -12.41 19.83 5.13
C MET A 1 -11.21 19.03 4.67
N ASN A 2 -10.02 19.63 4.62
CA ASN A 2 -8.79 18.89 4.32
C ASN A 2 -8.47 18.04 5.56
N SER A 3 -8.49 16.72 5.43
CA SER A 3 -8.18 15.86 6.58
C SER A 3 -6.66 15.80 6.76
N THR A 4 -6.16 16.16 7.94
CA THR A 4 -4.73 16.13 8.27
C THR A 4 -4.28 14.67 8.42
N PRO A 5 -3.18 14.24 7.76
CA PRO A 5 -2.64 12.91 7.94
C PRO A 5 -2.00 12.79 9.32
N THR A 6 -2.29 11.69 10.02
CA THR A 6 -1.69 11.37 11.32
C THR A 6 -1.37 9.87 11.38
N THR A 7 -0.41 9.49 12.22
CA THR A 7 -0.04 8.07 12.43
C THR A 7 -1.26 7.25 12.87
N GLY A 8 -1.35 6.01 12.36
CA GLY A 8 -2.42 5.07 12.64
C GLY A 8 -3.66 5.22 11.76
N ARG A 9 -3.76 6.30 10.98
CA ARG A 9 -4.90 6.48 10.07
C ARG A 9 -4.82 5.57 8.85
N THR A 10 -5.95 5.03 8.46
CA THR A 10 -6.12 4.29 7.21
C THR A 10 -6.39 5.24 6.05
N VAL A 11 -5.66 5.01 4.96
CA VAL A 11 -5.77 5.69 3.66
C VAL A 11 -5.90 4.65 2.55
N LEU A 12 -6.16 5.10 1.33
CA LEU A 12 -6.13 4.27 0.13
C LEU A 12 -4.86 4.57 -0.66
N TYR A 13 -4.13 3.55 -1.07
CA TYR A 13 -2.89 3.64 -1.85
C TYR A 13 -3.08 3.03 -3.23
N VAL A 14 -2.56 3.69 -4.27
CA VAL A 14 -2.66 3.23 -5.66
C VAL A 14 -1.35 2.55 -6.05
N LEU A 15 -1.41 1.25 -6.34
CA LEU A 15 -0.23 0.47 -6.71
C LEU A 15 0.36 0.95 -8.04
N SER A 16 1.68 1.16 -8.07
CA SER A 16 2.43 1.36 -9.31
C SER A 16 2.89 0.04 -9.93
N GLU A 17 3.43 0.10 -11.15
CA GLU A 17 4.11 -1.05 -11.77
C GLU A 17 5.26 -1.57 -10.91
N THR A 18 6.06 -0.66 -10.33
CA THR A 18 7.20 -1.04 -9.49
C THR A 18 6.76 -1.69 -8.18
N ASP A 19 5.69 -1.18 -7.56
CA ASP A 19 5.09 -1.80 -6.37
C ASP A 19 4.61 -3.23 -6.70
N CYS A 20 3.90 -3.40 -7.81
CA CYS A 20 3.42 -4.71 -8.25
C CYS A 20 4.56 -5.70 -8.51
N ALA A 21 5.66 -5.24 -9.14
CA ALA A 21 6.83 -6.05 -9.35
C ALA A 21 7.50 -6.47 -8.03
N ALA A 22 7.61 -5.55 -7.06
CA ALA A 22 8.14 -5.84 -5.74
C ALA A 22 7.29 -6.87 -4.99
N ILE A 23 5.96 -6.72 -5.02
CA ILE A 23 5.01 -7.67 -4.40
C ILE A 23 5.20 -9.06 -5.01
N ARG A 24 5.14 -9.17 -6.35
CA ARG A 24 5.32 -10.45 -7.05
C ARG A 24 6.67 -11.09 -6.71
N TYR A 25 7.74 -10.30 -6.71
CA TYR A 25 9.07 -10.79 -6.36
C TYR A 25 9.13 -11.34 -4.92
N GLN A 26 8.53 -10.65 -3.95
CA GLN A 26 8.49 -11.13 -2.56
C GLN A 26 7.66 -12.41 -2.42
N ARG A 27 6.52 -12.51 -3.10
CA ARG A 27 5.69 -13.72 -3.11
C ARG A 27 6.44 -14.92 -3.68
N GLU A 28 7.11 -14.76 -4.82
CA GLU A 28 7.94 -15.83 -5.41
C GLU A 28 9.11 -16.24 -4.50
N ARG A 29 9.74 -15.27 -3.81
CA ARG A 29 10.79 -15.58 -2.83
C ARG A 29 10.28 -16.40 -1.65
N ARG A 30 9.11 -16.06 -1.10
CA ARG A 30 8.50 -16.79 0.03
C ARG A 30 8.13 -18.21 -0.39
N LYS A 31 7.55 -18.36 -1.59
CA LYS A 31 7.25 -19.65 -2.19
C LYS A 31 8.50 -20.50 -2.37
N ALA A 32 9.56 -19.95 -2.95
CA ALA A 32 10.83 -20.65 -3.13
C ALA A 32 11.50 -21.06 -1.81
N ALA A 33 11.27 -20.30 -0.74
CA ALA A 33 11.76 -20.60 0.60
C ALA A 33 10.89 -21.61 1.38
N GLY A 34 9.80 -22.12 0.80
CA GLY A 34 8.86 -23.01 1.50
C GLY A 34 8.12 -22.33 2.65
N LEU A 35 8.07 -20.99 2.68
CA LEU A 35 7.40 -20.19 3.71
C LEU A 35 5.94 -19.90 3.35
N MET A 36 5.33 -20.78 2.55
CA MET A 36 3.95 -20.69 2.10
C MET A 36 3.34 -22.09 2.09
N ASP A 37 2.38 -22.31 2.98
CA ASP A 37 1.57 -23.53 2.97
C ASP A 37 0.40 -23.41 1.98
N ALA A 38 -0.19 -24.56 1.62
CA ALA A 38 -1.36 -24.62 0.75
C ALA A 38 -2.56 -23.82 1.29
N HIS A 39 -2.56 -23.46 2.57
CA HIS A 39 -3.60 -22.68 3.24
C HIS A 39 -3.30 -21.18 3.31
N ASP A 40 -2.04 -20.77 3.09
CA ASP A 40 -1.65 -19.36 3.24
C ASP A 40 -2.22 -18.48 2.12
N GLY A 41 -2.44 -19.04 0.93
CA GLY A 41 -2.89 -18.31 -0.25
C GLY A 41 -1.89 -17.23 -0.67
N LEU A 42 -1.50 -17.18 -1.95
CA LEU A 42 -0.62 -16.11 -2.42
C LEU A 42 -1.26 -14.72 -2.35
N GLY A 43 -2.55 -14.64 -2.04
CA GLY A 43 -3.34 -13.45 -2.30
C GLY A 43 -3.74 -13.33 -3.77
N ASN A 44 -4.63 -12.40 -4.05
CA ASN A 44 -5.00 -12.10 -5.43
C ASN A 44 -3.83 -11.48 -6.22
N PRO A 45 -3.72 -11.73 -7.54
CA PRO A 45 -2.76 -11.04 -8.40
C PRO A 45 -2.94 -9.53 -8.32
N VAL A 46 -1.84 -8.79 -8.20
CA VAL A 46 -1.85 -7.31 -8.17
C VAL A 46 -1.56 -6.73 -9.55
N GLN A 47 -2.25 -5.64 -9.87
CA GLN A 47 -2.12 -4.86 -11.10
C GLN A 47 -1.84 -3.38 -10.80
N PRO A 48 -1.11 -2.68 -11.69
CA PRO A 48 -0.96 -1.24 -11.57
C PRO A 48 -2.33 -0.55 -11.58
N GLY A 49 -2.53 0.42 -10.69
CA GLY A 49 -3.81 1.11 -10.52
C GLY A 49 -4.73 0.46 -9.47
N ASP A 50 -4.44 -0.76 -9.01
CA ASP A 50 -5.17 -1.36 -7.90
C ASP A 50 -5.09 -0.46 -6.67
N ILE A 51 -6.23 -0.28 -6.01
CA ILE A 51 -6.36 0.55 -4.82
C ILE A 51 -6.47 -0.34 -3.60
N VAL A 52 -5.50 -0.22 -2.69
CA VAL A 52 -5.39 -1.04 -1.48
C VAL A 52 -5.40 -0.18 -0.22
N PRO A 53 -5.91 -0.69 0.92
CA PRO A 53 -5.80 0.04 2.17
C PRO A 53 -4.34 0.12 2.63
N ALA A 54 -3.97 1.26 3.22
CA ALA A 54 -2.68 1.44 3.85
C ALA A 54 -2.83 2.16 5.19
N ILE A 55 -1.98 1.82 6.15
CA ILE A 55 -1.90 2.49 7.45
C ILE A 55 -0.73 3.47 7.42
N ILE A 56 -0.97 4.72 7.82
CA ILE A 56 0.07 5.72 8.00
C ILE A 56 0.91 5.32 9.22
N VAL A 57 2.21 5.10 9.03
CA VAL A 57 3.16 4.78 10.11
C VAL A 57 3.87 6.04 10.59
N ARG A 58 4.19 6.98 9.68
CA ARG A 58 4.84 8.25 10.02
C ARG A 58 4.48 9.33 9.01
N VAL A 59 4.31 10.56 9.48
CA VAL A 59 4.13 11.75 8.62
C VAL A 59 5.41 12.60 8.66
N TRP A 60 5.87 13.05 7.50
CA TRP A 60 7.04 13.91 7.34
C TRP A 60 6.65 15.36 7.07
N ASN A 61 5.54 15.56 6.36
CA ASN A 61 5.00 16.88 6.04
C ASN A 61 3.47 16.77 5.94
N GLU A 62 2.76 17.54 6.77
CA GLU A 62 1.29 17.51 6.83
C GLU A 62 0.63 18.17 5.61
N GLU A 63 1.27 19.19 5.05
CA GLU A 63 0.73 19.98 3.93
C GLU A 63 0.77 19.20 2.61
N SER A 64 1.90 18.57 2.30
CA SER A 64 2.03 17.69 1.12
C SER A 64 1.49 16.28 1.36
N GLY A 65 1.18 15.94 2.61
CA GLY A 65 0.81 14.59 3.01
C GLY A 65 1.91 13.56 2.80
N LEU A 66 3.18 13.98 2.83
CA LEU A 66 4.30 13.06 2.69
C LEU A 66 4.37 12.12 3.90
N MET A 67 4.23 10.82 3.66
CA MET A 67 4.15 9.82 4.72
C MET A 67 4.91 8.54 4.40
N ASN A 68 5.27 7.81 5.46
CA ASN A 68 5.58 6.39 5.38
C ASN A 68 4.37 5.60 5.87
N GLY A 69 4.15 4.44 5.27
CA GLY A 69 3.02 3.58 5.61
C GLY A 69 3.26 2.12 5.25
N GLN A 70 2.25 1.31 5.56
CA GLN A 70 2.21 -0.09 5.19
C GLN A 70 0.90 -0.36 4.46
N ALA A 71 0.98 -0.73 3.18
CA ALA A 71 -0.17 -1.19 2.40
C ALA A 71 -0.45 -2.65 2.75
N ILE A 72 -1.72 -2.94 3.00
CA ILE A 72 -2.21 -4.27 3.35
C ILE A 72 -2.77 -4.89 2.06
N LEU A 73 -2.27 -6.07 1.71
CA LEU A 73 -2.67 -6.76 0.50
C LEU A 73 -3.68 -7.86 0.87
N ASP A 74 -4.48 -8.25 -0.12
CA ASP A 74 -5.22 -9.50 -0.02
C ASP A 74 -4.21 -10.64 -0.07
N GLY A 75 -3.98 -11.29 1.07
CA GLY A 75 -2.92 -12.28 1.29
C GLY A 75 -2.13 -12.05 2.60
N PRO A 76 -1.11 -12.88 2.89
CA PRO A 76 -0.32 -12.80 4.11
C PRO A 76 0.79 -11.73 4.06
N ASP A 77 0.82 -10.89 3.03
CA ASP A 77 1.88 -9.94 2.77
C ASP A 77 1.42 -8.47 2.83
N SER A 78 2.41 -7.59 2.98
CA SER A 78 2.22 -6.15 3.00
C SER A 78 3.33 -5.49 2.20
N LEU A 79 3.08 -4.27 1.74
CA LEU A 79 4.06 -3.46 1.03
C LEU A 79 4.44 -2.25 1.89
N TRP A 80 5.76 -2.06 2.08
CA TRP A 80 6.27 -0.87 2.74
C TRP A 80 6.24 0.33 1.80
N LEU A 81 5.62 1.42 2.27
CA LEU A 81 5.46 2.67 1.53
C LEU A 81 6.43 3.70 2.11
N MET A 82 7.41 4.14 1.31
CA MET A 82 8.41 5.11 1.72
C MET A 82 8.17 6.46 1.05
N SER A 83 8.00 7.53 1.83
CA SER A 83 7.87 8.90 1.33
C SER A 83 6.81 9.05 0.23
N ARG A 84 5.60 8.54 0.47
CA ARG A 84 4.47 8.67 -0.47
C ARG A 84 3.73 9.96 -0.21
N HIS A 85 3.50 10.72 -1.27
CA HIS A 85 2.72 11.96 -1.22
C HIS A 85 1.23 11.67 -1.46
N ARG A 86 0.39 12.61 -1.01
CA ARG A 86 -1.04 12.56 -1.25
C ARG A 86 -1.36 13.01 -2.67
N ASP A 87 -2.24 12.31 -3.36
CA ASP A 87 -2.85 12.74 -4.61
C ASP A 87 -4.30 12.26 -4.71
N ASP A 88 -5.24 13.22 -4.60
CA ASP A 88 -6.68 12.93 -4.67
C ASP A 88 -7.13 12.55 -6.10
N SER A 89 -6.30 12.79 -7.13
CA SER A 89 -6.53 12.29 -8.50
C SER A 89 -6.23 10.80 -8.66
N LYS A 90 -5.65 10.18 -7.62
CA LYS A 90 -5.34 8.75 -7.55
C LYS A 90 -4.29 8.32 -8.59
N ALA A 91 -3.28 9.14 -8.82
CA ALA A 91 -2.15 8.73 -9.65
C ALA A 91 -1.46 7.48 -9.06
N PRO A 92 -0.88 6.60 -9.87
CA PRO A 92 -0.07 5.49 -9.36
C PRO A 92 1.00 5.99 -8.40
N HIS A 93 1.35 5.18 -7.40
CA HIS A 93 2.42 5.49 -6.44
C HIS A 93 2.06 6.58 -5.41
N THR A 94 0.77 6.90 -5.26
CA THR A 94 0.26 7.94 -4.34
C THR A 94 -0.79 7.39 -3.39
N TRP A 95 -1.18 8.18 -2.40
CA TRP A 95 -2.30 7.85 -1.51
C TRP A 95 -3.37 8.95 -1.49
N HIS A 96 -4.60 8.58 -1.12
CA HIS A 96 -5.71 9.51 -0.93
C HIS A 96 -6.60 9.08 0.24
N TRP A 97 -7.43 10.00 0.72
CA TRP A 97 -8.41 9.68 1.75
C TRP A 97 -9.52 8.80 1.17
N PRO A 98 -10.05 7.82 1.95
CA PRO A 98 -11.28 7.14 1.58
C PRO A 98 -12.43 8.14 1.43
N ALA A 99 -13.35 7.87 0.50
CA ALA A 99 -14.58 8.64 0.40
C ALA A 99 -15.34 8.57 1.74
N ARG A 100 -15.89 9.70 2.18
CA ARG A 100 -16.75 9.71 3.36
C ARG A 100 -18.13 9.19 2.95
N SER A 101 -18.60 8.14 3.64
CA SER A 101 -20.01 7.71 3.62
C SER A 101 -20.82 8.50 4.63
#